data_AF-A0A396TS95-F1
#
_entry.id   AF-A0A396TS95-F1
#
_cell.length_a   1.000
_cell.length_b   1.000
_cell.length_c   1.000
_cell.angle_alpha   90.00
_cell.angle_beta   90.00
_cell.angle_gamma   90.00
#
_symmetry.space_group_name_H-M   'P 1'
#
loop_
_entity.id
_entity.type
_entity.pdbx_description
1 polymer ?
#
loop_
_entity_poly.entity_id
_entity_poly.type
_entity_poly.pdbx_seq_one_letter_code
_entity_poly.pdbx_strand_id
1 'polypeptide(L)'
;MYLIELNNKINKAAWHSTDVVWLKERKKQWKKISAQLRKAKALRPKDLKYYQNYFLTGELHVEDDEFNYPPTVNATILMMFHPDQSETNLLSIYNEYRILFKEVRSDSALEFFFHEISFCDYGAEGILGGNESLYCRILCGTTSVDFSNLFASKNPAAFPGFCHTLIPFLLDDKSYIYEAKQYLTDFYFYTAQIARFDVGNKAIYIGQFLQIICYYELLDPFKDVSEERHLRAWALVNKVRDKLTEPDLPKPLLDLWQHMQTEDGKHQVFEHFQEKYCELKKITE
;
A
#
# COMPACT_ATOMS: atom_id res chain seq x y z
N MET A 1 12.72 -22.07 18.70
CA MET A 1 11.41 -22.38 19.31
C MET A 1 10.27 -21.70 18.56
N TYR A 2 10.11 -20.37 18.61
CA TYR A 2 8.98 -19.67 17.94
C TYR A 2 8.85 -19.91 16.42
N LEU A 3 9.96 -20.01 15.69
CA LEU A 3 9.90 -20.30 14.24
C LEU A 3 9.49 -21.74 13.93
N ILE A 4 9.86 -22.68 14.80
CA ILE A 4 9.41 -24.08 14.71
C ILE A 4 7.91 -24.14 15.00
N GLU A 5 7.47 -23.41 16.02
CA GLU A 5 6.05 -23.32 16.36
C GLU A 5 5.24 -22.67 15.24
N LEU A 6 5.73 -21.57 14.66
CA LEU A 6 5.10 -20.93 13.51
C LEU A 6 5.07 -21.86 12.29
N ASN A 7 6.15 -22.60 12.03
CA ASN A 7 6.21 -23.60 10.95
C ASN A 7 5.09 -24.65 11.06
N ASN A 8 4.77 -25.05 12.28
CA ASN A 8 3.73 -26.05 12.55
C ASN A 8 2.31 -25.49 12.48
N LYS A 9 2.15 -24.16 12.57
CA LYS A 9 0.86 -23.46 12.53
C LYS A 9 0.45 -23.01 11.14
N ILE A 10 1.41 -22.78 10.23
CA ILE A 10 1.11 -22.40 8.85
C ILE A 10 0.49 -23.58 8.08
N ASN A 11 -0.60 -23.30 7.37
CA ASN A 11 -1.28 -24.30 6.53
C ASN A 11 -0.44 -24.64 5.29
N LYS A 12 0.14 -25.83 5.26
CA LYS A 12 1.00 -26.29 4.16
C LYS A 12 0.24 -26.89 2.96
N ALA A 13 -1.08 -26.98 2.99
CA ALA A 13 -1.88 -27.68 1.97
C ALA A 13 -1.75 -27.09 0.55
N ALA A 14 -1.41 -25.80 0.45
CA ALA A 14 -1.24 -25.11 -0.83
C ALA A 14 0.15 -25.33 -1.47
N TRP A 15 1.07 -26.01 -0.78
CA TRP A 15 2.35 -26.42 -1.37
C TRP A 15 2.23 -27.81 -2.00
N HIS A 16 2.35 -27.86 -3.32
CA HIS A 16 2.39 -29.11 -4.06
C HIS A 16 3.84 -29.49 -4.37
N SER A 17 4.65 -29.65 -3.32
CA SER A 17 6.11 -29.85 -3.43
C SER A 17 6.53 -31.16 -4.11
N THR A 18 5.61 -32.12 -4.28
CA THR A 18 5.84 -33.35 -5.03
C THR A 18 5.41 -33.25 -6.49
N ASP A 19 4.68 -32.19 -6.87
CA ASP A 19 4.29 -31.93 -8.26
C ASP A 19 5.44 -31.20 -8.99
N VAL A 20 6.02 -31.91 -9.97
CA VAL A 20 7.15 -31.43 -10.78
C VAL A 20 6.78 -30.20 -11.61
N VAL A 21 5.55 -30.13 -12.13
CA VAL A 21 5.08 -29.00 -12.94
C VAL A 21 4.89 -27.78 -12.04
N TRP A 22 4.24 -27.95 -10.90
CA TRP A 22 4.07 -26.90 -9.90
C TRP A 22 5.41 -26.34 -9.42
N LEU A 23 6.36 -27.21 -9.07
CA LEU A 23 7.70 -26.80 -8.64
C LEU A 23 8.46 -26.04 -9.72
N LYS A 24 8.33 -26.43 -10.99
CA LYS A 24 8.98 -25.75 -12.11
C LYS A 24 8.45 -24.32 -12.25
N GLU A 25 7.14 -24.12 -12.20
CA GLU A 25 6.54 -22.79 -12.27
C GLU A 25 6.87 -21.95 -11.03
N ARG A 26 6.83 -22.53 -9.83
CA ARG A 26 7.27 -21.82 -8.61
C ARG A 26 8.72 -21.40 -8.68
N LYS A 27 9.65 -22.24 -9.15
CA LYS A 27 11.06 -21.84 -9.33
C LYS A 27 11.20 -20.68 -10.32
N LYS A 28 10.40 -20.64 -11.39
CA LYS A 28 10.36 -19.53 -12.35
C LYS A 28 9.84 -18.25 -11.69
N GLN A 29 8.75 -18.35 -10.93
CA GLN A 29 8.19 -17.23 -10.15
C GLN A 29 9.20 -16.70 -9.14
N TRP A 30 9.86 -17.57 -8.38
CA TRP A 30 10.91 -17.21 -7.43
C TRP A 30 12.05 -16.43 -8.09
N LYS A 31 12.50 -16.86 -9.28
CA LYS A 31 13.55 -16.16 -10.01
C LYS A 31 13.15 -14.71 -10.37
N LYS A 32 11.89 -14.47 -10.75
CA LYS A 32 11.36 -13.12 -11.01
C LYS A 32 11.33 -12.29 -9.72
N ILE A 33 10.66 -12.80 -8.68
CA ILE A 33 10.44 -12.08 -7.42
C ILE A 33 11.75 -11.80 -6.68
N SER A 34 12.65 -12.78 -6.58
CA SER A 34 13.94 -12.61 -5.89
C SER A 34 14.87 -11.61 -6.60
N ALA A 35 14.80 -11.52 -7.93
CA ALA A 35 15.55 -10.50 -8.69
C ALA A 35 14.99 -9.09 -8.43
N GLN A 36 13.68 -8.95 -8.41
CA GLN A 36 12.97 -7.71 -8.06
C GLN A 36 13.33 -7.24 -6.64
N LEU A 37 13.20 -8.11 -5.63
CA LEU A 37 13.53 -7.80 -4.23
C LEU A 37 15.00 -7.42 -4.03
N ARG A 38 15.91 -8.08 -4.77
CA ARG A 38 17.34 -7.75 -4.72
C ARG A 38 17.62 -6.39 -5.35
N LYS A 39 17.00 -6.08 -6.50
CA LYS A 39 17.15 -4.79 -7.19
C LYS A 39 16.66 -3.65 -6.31
N ALA A 40 15.52 -3.82 -5.64
CA ALA A 40 14.95 -2.87 -4.69
C ALA A 40 15.73 -2.79 -3.36
N LYS A 41 16.66 -3.72 -3.10
CA LYS A 41 17.37 -3.89 -1.81
C LYS A 41 16.45 -4.21 -0.62
N ALA A 42 15.22 -4.65 -0.89
CA ALA A 42 14.24 -5.02 0.13
C ALA A 42 14.68 -6.19 1.01
N LEU A 43 15.46 -7.13 0.46
CA LEU A 43 16.00 -8.27 1.21
C LEU A 43 17.48 -8.51 0.93
N ARG A 44 18.21 -8.92 1.97
CA ARG A 44 19.62 -9.30 1.86
C ARG A 44 19.75 -10.63 1.09
N PRO A 45 20.84 -10.85 0.34
CA PRO A 45 21.05 -12.11 -0.39
C PRO A 45 20.95 -13.37 0.48
N LYS A 46 21.43 -13.32 1.72
CA LYS A 46 21.33 -14.44 2.67
C LYS A 46 19.89 -14.74 3.10
N ASP A 47 19.06 -13.70 3.26
CA ASP A 47 17.66 -13.82 3.65
C ASP A 47 16.84 -14.39 2.48
N LEU A 48 17.16 -13.99 1.24
CA LEU A 48 16.55 -14.57 0.04
C LEU A 48 16.79 -16.09 -0.03
N LYS A 49 17.98 -16.58 0.30
CA LYS A 49 18.26 -18.03 0.31
C LYS A 49 17.36 -18.76 1.31
N TYR A 50 17.17 -18.18 2.50
CA TYR A 50 16.25 -18.72 3.51
C TYR A 50 14.80 -18.75 2.99
N TYR A 51 14.29 -17.63 2.49
CA TYR A 51 12.91 -17.55 2.03
C TYR A 51 12.63 -18.36 0.77
N GLN A 52 13.65 -18.68 -0.03
CA GLN A 52 13.50 -19.61 -1.15
C GLN A 52 13.01 -20.98 -0.68
N ASN A 53 13.50 -21.47 0.46
CA ASN A 53 13.06 -22.75 1.01
C ASN A 53 11.56 -22.69 1.31
N TYR A 54 11.15 -21.76 2.17
CA TYR A 54 9.74 -21.55 2.51
C TYR A 54 8.86 -21.36 1.27
N PHE A 55 9.28 -20.55 0.31
CA PHE A 55 8.54 -20.31 -0.94
C PHE A 55 8.29 -21.62 -1.73
N LEU A 56 9.25 -22.55 -1.73
CA LEU A 56 9.17 -23.80 -2.50
C LEU A 56 8.56 -24.97 -1.72
N THR A 57 8.73 -25.03 -0.41
CA THR A 57 8.41 -26.22 0.40
C THR A 57 7.42 -25.97 1.53
N GLY A 58 7.22 -24.71 1.93
CA GLY A 58 6.42 -24.34 3.10
C GLY A 58 7.18 -24.46 4.42
N GLU A 59 8.44 -24.91 4.38
CA GLU A 59 9.25 -25.10 5.57
C GLU A 59 10.01 -23.81 5.96
N LEU A 60 9.67 -23.27 7.13
CA LEU A 60 10.39 -22.20 7.82
C LEU A 60 11.56 -22.71 8.68
N HIS A 61 11.61 -24.02 8.91
CA HIS A 61 12.64 -24.65 9.72
C HIS A 61 13.14 -25.91 9.01
N VAL A 62 14.45 -26.15 9.09
CA VAL A 62 15.09 -27.41 8.70
C VAL A 62 15.74 -27.95 9.96
N GLU A 63 15.40 -29.17 10.35
CA GLU A 63 15.74 -29.76 11.66
C GLU A 63 17.26 -29.88 11.91
N ASP A 64 18.08 -29.91 10.86
CA ASP A 64 19.51 -30.21 10.93
C ASP A 64 20.47 -29.04 10.67
N ASP A 65 20.00 -27.78 10.69
CA ASP A 65 20.84 -26.67 10.24
C ASP A 65 21.15 -25.66 11.37
N GLU A 66 22.44 -25.28 11.46
CA GLU A 66 22.96 -24.09 12.15
C GLU A 66 22.45 -22.79 11.47
N PHE A 67 21.19 -22.76 11.05
CA PHE A 67 20.64 -21.67 10.28
C PHE A 67 20.41 -20.47 11.18
N ASN A 68 21.21 -19.44 10.96
CA ASN A 68 20.94 -18.11 11.46
C ASN A 68 19.66 -17.58 10.78
N TYR A 69 18.53 -17.73 11.47
CA TYR A 69 17.25 -17.18 11.03
C TYR A 69 17.38 -15.69 10.69
N PRO A 70 16.73 -15.22 9.61
CA PRO A 70 16.81 -13.83 9.26
C PRO A 70 16.29 -12.96 10.42
N PRO A 71 17.00 -11.90 10.82
CA PRO A 71 16.42 -10.90 11.72
C PRO A 71 15.21 -10.19 11.06
N THR A 72 15.08 -10.30 9.73
CA THR A 72 14.05 -9.69 8.90
C THR A 72 12.74 -10.48 8.84
N VAL A 73 12.63 -11.64 9.51
CA VAL A 73 11.38 -12.43 9.51
C VAL A 73 10.24 -11.57 10.05
N ASN A 74 9.26 -11.31 9.17
CA ASN A 74 8.02 -10.59 9.46
C ASN A 74 6.85 -11.22 8.69
N ALA A 75 5.62 -10.98 9.17
CA ALA A 75 4.42 -11.57 8.58
C ALA A 75 4.21 -11.23 7.10
N THR A 76 4.51 -9.99 6.68
CA THR A 76 4.33 -9.54 5.29
C THR A 76 5.13 -10.41 4.31
N ILE A 77 6.37 -10.78 4.65
CA ILE A 77 7.18 -11.68 3.82
C ILE A 77 6.56 -13.08 3.75
N LEU A 78 6.08 -13.59 4.89
CA LEU A 78 5.48 -14.93 4.97
C LEU A 78 4.17 -15.01 4.17
N MET A 79 3.36 -13.96 4.24
CA MET A 79 2.16 -13.79 3.44
C MET A 79 2.51 -13.72 1.94
N MET A 80 3.46 -12.87 1.56
CA MET A 80 3.88 -12.66 0.16
C MET A 80 4.39 -13.95 -0.51
N PHE A 81 5.05 -14.82 0.24
CA PHE A 81 5.62 -16.05 -0.31
C PHE A 81 4.72 -17.28 -0.21
N HIS A 82 3.58 -17.17 0.47
CA HIS A 82 2.60 -18.24 0.55
C HIS A 82 1.91 -18.48 -0.83
N PRO A 83 1.71 -19.72 -1.29
CA PRO A 83 1.03 -19.98 -2.56
C PRO A 83 -0.46 -19.63 -2.53
N ASP A 84 -1.16 -19.87 -1.43
CA ASP A 84 -2.54 -19.41 -1.21
C ASP A 84 -2.55 -17.94 -0.77
N GLN A 85 -3.00 -17.05 -1.65
CA GLN A 85 -3.16 -15.61 -1.43
C GLN A 85 -4.58 -15.22 -0.99
N SER A 86 -5.42 -16.18 -0.59
CA SER A 86 -6.75 -15.89 -0.05
C SER A 86 -6.68 -15.10 1.26
N GLU A 87 -7.66 -14.25 1.50
CA GLU A 87 -7.72 -13.42 2.72
C GLU A 87 -7.67 -14.25 4.01
N THR A 88 -8.44 -15.33 4.07
CA THR A 88 -8.50 -16.22 5.23
C THR A 88 -7.11 -16.77 5.56
N ASN A 89 -6.36 -17.22 4.55
CA ASN A 89 -5.04 -17.77 4.75
C ASN A 89 -4.02 -16.70 5.16
N LEU A 90 -3.98 -15.56 4.44
CA LEU A 90 -3.04 -14.49 4.77
C LEU A 90 -3.29 -13.88 6.15
N LEU A 91 -4.55 -13.73 6.55
CA LEU A 91 -4.93 -13.27 7.89
C LEU A 91 -4.53 -14.28 8.97
N SER A 92 -4.67 -15.58 8.70
CA SER A 92 -4.21 -16.64 9.61
C SER A 92 -2.69 -16.55 9.83
N ILE A 93 -1.90 -16.42 8.76
CA ILE A 93 -0.43 -16.26 8.86
C ILE A 93 -0.07 -15.04 9.69
N TYR A 94 -0.71 -13.91 9.43
CA TYR A 94 -0.47 -12.67 10.16
C TYR A 94 -0.78 -12.82 11.66
N ASN A 95 -1.93 -13.40 12.00
CA ASN A 95 -2.35 -13.59 13.38
C ASN A 95 -1.44 -14.57 14.13
N GLU A 96 -1.09 -15.71 13.52
CA GLU A 96 -0.17 -16.68 14.14
C GLU A 96 1.21 -16.07 14.36
N TYR A 97 1.73 -15.31 13.38
CA TYR A 97 2.97 -14.56 13.57
C TYR A 97 2.86 -13.57 14.74
N ARG A 98 1.81 -12.74 14.78
CA ARG A 98 1.64 -11.74 15.84
C ARG A 98 1.53 -12.37 17.22
N ILE A 99 0.71 -13.42 17.37
CA ILE A 99 0.52 -14.10 18.65
C ILE A 99 1.85 -14.66 19.18
N LEU A 100 2.62 -15.34 18.34
CA LEU A 100 3.87 -15.97 18.75
C LEU A 100 4.97 -14.96 19.08
N PHE A 101 5.03 -13.86 18.34
CA PHE A 101 6.15 -12.93 18.39
C PHE A 101 5.89 -11.66 19.22
N LYS A 102 4.65 -11.41 19.65
CA LYS A 102 4.22 -10.20 20.38
C LYS A 102 5.13 -9.82 21.55
N GLU A 103 5.53 -10.79 22.37
CA GLU A 103 6.26 -10.56 23.62
C GLU A 103 7.79 -10.47 23.42
N VAL A 104 8.29 -10.87 22.24
CA VAL A 104 9.73 -11.03 21.99
C VAL A 104 10.28 -10.12 20.90
N ARG A 105 9.41 -9.48 20.10
CA ARG A 105 9.81 -8.48 19.10
C ARG A 105 8.67 -7.53 18.78
N SER A 106 9.04 -6.32 18.37
CA SER A 106 8.08 -5.40 17.75
C SER A 106 7.62 -5.98 16.41
N ASP A 107 6.34 -5.82 16.11
CA ASP A 107 5.79 -6.16 14.82
C ASP A 107 6.29 -5.15 13.76
N SER A 108 7.17 -5.61 12.88
CA SER A 108 7.71 -4.83 11.76
C SER A 108 7.02 -5.11 10.43
N ALA A 109 5.92 -5.89 10.41
CA ALA A 109 5.24 -6.28 9.17
C ALA A 109 4.71 -5.05 8.41
N LEU A 110 4.10 -4.10 9.15
CA LEU A 110 3.58 -2.87 8.57
C LEU A 110 4.70 -1.94 8.08
N GLU A 111 5.78 -1.81 8.87
CA GLU A 111 6.95 -1.02 8.49
C GLU A 111 7.60 -1.56 7.21
N PHE A 112 7.81 -2.89 7.15
CA PHE A 112 8.33 -3.57 5.98
C PHE A 112 7.41 -3.38 4.77
N PHE A 113 6.09 -3.51 4.94
CA PHE A 113 5.14 -3.28 3.86
C PHE A 113 5.25 -1.86 3.31
N PHE A 114 5.30 -0.84 4.16
CA PHE A 114 5.43 0.53 3.66
C PHE A 114 6.80 0.76 3.00
N HIS A 115 7.89 0.49 3.71
CA HIS A 115 9.24 0.88 3.28
C HIS A 115 9.81 0.03 2.15
N GLU A 116 9.57 -1.27 2.16
CA GLU A 116 10.24 -2.21 1.26
C GLU A 116 9.31 -2.73 0.15
N ILE A 117 7.99 -2.61 0.32
CA ILE A 117 7.00 -3.07 -0.65
C ILE A 117 6.33 -1.89 -1.36
N SER A 118 5.67 -0.99 -0.63
CA SER A 118 4.81 0.03 -1.25
C SER A 118 5.59 1.17 -1.93
N PHE A 119 6.77 1.52 -1.42
CA PHE A 119 7.57 2.63 -1.99
C PHE A 119 8.57 2.20 -3.07
N CYS A 120 8.62 0.91 -3.41
CA CYS A 120 9.57 0.38 -4.37
C CYS A 120 8.92 0.12 -5.73
N ASP A 121 9.62 0.50 -6.81
CA ASP A 121 9.20 0.19 -8.17
C ASP A 121 9.55 -1.26 -8.52
N TYR A 122 8.51 -2.10 -8.56
CA TYR A 122 8.59 -3.50 -8.98
C TYR A 122 8.07 -3.72 -10.41
N GLY A 123 7.76 -2.65 -11.15
CA GLY A 123 7.15 -2.68 -12.47
C GLY A 123 5.62 -2.70 -12.43
N ALA A 124 5.00 -2.83 -13.61
CA ALA A 124 3.56 -2.62 -13.81
C ALA A 124 2.63 -3.54 -12.98
N GLU A 125 3.07 -4.75 -12.66
CA GLU A 125 2.31 -5.72 -11.84
C GLU A 125 2.61 -5.64 -10.34
N GLY A 126 3.59 -4.81 -9.96
CA GLY A 126 4.14 -4.79 -8.61
C GLY A 126 4.75 -6.12 -8.18
N ILE A 127 4.92 -6.29 -6.86
CA ILE A 127 5.39 -7.54 -6.26
C ILE A 127 4.27 -8.38 -5.65
N LEU A 128 3.12 -7.75 -5.36
CA LEU A 128 1.94 -8.41 -4.79
C LEU A 128 0.89 -8.76 -5.85
N GLY A 129 1.10 -8.40 -7.11
CA GLY A 129 0.19 -8.73 -8.21
C GLY A 129 -1.19 -8.08 -8.08
N GLY A 130 -1.27 -6.84 -7.61
CA GLY A 130 -2.53 -6.12 -7.41
C GLY A 130 -3.27 -6.41 -6.09
N ASN A 131 -2.68 -7.22 -5.19
CA ASN A 131 -3.29 -7.58 -3.91
C ASN A 131 -3.05 -6.57 -2.78
N GLU A 132 -2.55 -5.37 -3.07
CA GLU A 132 -2.20 -4.36 -2.06
C GLU A 132 -3.38 -4.03 -1.14
N SER A 133 -4.61 -4.01 -1.67
CA SER A 133 -5.82 -3.77 -0.87
C SER A 133 -6.02 -4.81 0.24
N LEU A 134 -5.73 -6.07 -0.05
CA LEU A 134 -5.82 -7.18 0.90
C LEU A 134 -4.75 -7.05 1.98
N TYR A 135 -3.52 -6.71 1.58
CA TYR A 135 -2.41 -6.52 2.52
C TYR A 135 -2.66 -5.31 3.43
N CYS A 136 -3.13 -4.18 2.88
CA CYS A 136 -3.54 -3.03 3.66
C CYS A 136 -4.61 -3.39 4.69
N ARG A 137 -5.64 -4.15 4.28
CA ARG A 137 -6.71 -4.58 5.18
C ARG A 137 -6.20 -5.46 6.32
N ILE A 138 -5.34 -6.43 6.03
CA ILE A 138 -4.80 -7.34 7.05
C ILE A 138 -3.86 -6.58 8.01
N LEU A 139 -2.97 -5.73 7.48
CA LEU A 139 -1.94 -5.06 8.28
C LEU A 139 -2.46 -3.85 9.05
N CYS A 140 -3.41 -3.09 8.48
CA CYS A 140 -3.93 -1.84 9.04
C CYS A 140 -5.31 -2.00 9.70
N GLY A 141 -6.01 -3.11 9.48
CA GLY A 141 -7.40 -3.29 9.91
C GLY A 141 -8.41 -2.59 9.00
N THR A 142 -9.67 -2.56 9.44
CA THR A 142 -10.80 -2.00 8.67
C THR A 142 -11.64 -1.02 9.46
N THR A 143 -11.45 -0.94 10.78
CA THR A 143 -12.26 -0.10 11.65
C THR A 143 -11.53 1.18 12.02
N SER A 144 -12.28 2.21 12.39
CA SER A 144 -11.70 3.43 12.94
C SER A 144 -10.78 3.14 14.14
N VAL A 145 -11.18 2.20 15.02
CA VAL A 145 -10.38 1.76 16.17
C VAL A 145 -9.04 1.16 15.73
N ASP A 146 -9.04 0.32 14.69
CA ASP A 146 -7.78 -0.23 14.15
C ASP A 146 -6.87 0.91 13.68
N PHE A 147 -7.42 1.82 12.89
CA PHE A 147 -6.72 2.97 12.33
C PHE A 147 -6.16 3.91 13.41
N SER A 148 -6.89 4.18 14.49
CA SER A 148 -6.45 5.00 15.62
C SER A 148 -5.23 4.45 16.34
N ASN A 149 -5.05 3.13 16.33
CA ASN A 149 -3.95 2.47 17.03
C ASN A 149 -2.64 2.49 16.22
N LEU A 150 -2.70 2.74 14.91
CA LEU A 150 -1.54 2.70 14.03
C LEU A 150 -0.61 3.92 14.23
N PHE A 151 0.70 3.72 14.10
CA PHE A 151 1.67 4.81 14.21
C PHE A 151 1.42 5.94 13.19
N ALA A 152 1.08 5.58 11.96
CA ALA A 152 0.85 6.57 10.91
C ALA A 152 -0.32 7.52 11.25
N SER A 153 -1.31 7.10 12.04
CA SER A 153 -2.42 7.98 12.45
C SER A 153 -2.04 8.99 13.51
N LYS A 154 -0.83 8.88 14.06
CA LYS A 154 -0.22 9.85 14.97
C LYS A 154 0.75 10.80 14.26
N ASN A 155 0.97 10.62 12.96
CA ASN A 155 1.87 11.46 12.17
C ASN A 155 1.11 12.58 11.42
N PRO A 156 1.30 13.86 11.79
CA PRO A 156 0.61 14.98 11.14
C PRO A 156 1.02 15.21 9.67
N ALA A 157 2.03 14.49 9.16
CA ALA A 157 2.42 14.51 7.76
C ALA A 157 1.75 13.41 6.91
N ALA A 158 0.99 12.49 7.51
CA ALA A 158 0.37 11.36 6.81
C ALA A 158 -0.64 11.82 5.74
N PHE A 159 -1.64 12.63 6.11
CA PHE A 159 -2.64 13.14 5.17
C PHE A 159 -2.06 14.01 4.04
N PRO A 160 -1.19 15.01 4.28
CA PRO A 160 -0.53 15.73 3.20
C PRO A 160 0.27 14.80 2.26
N GLY A 161 0.93 13.78 2.82
CA GLY A 161 1.67 12.77 2.04
C GLY A 161 0.76 11.86 1.21
N PHE A 162 -0.48 11.62 1.66
CA PHE A 162 -1.52 10.94 0.88
C PHE A 162 -1.93 11.78 -0.34
N CYS A 163 -2.28 13.05 -0.12
CA CYS A 163 -2.62 13.97 -1.21
C CYS A 163 -1.49 14.05 -2.25
N HIS A 164 -0.26 14.26 -1.80
CA HIS A 164 0.89 14.36 -2.70
C HIS A 164 1.12 13.09 -3.54
N THR A 165 1.03 11.90 -2.93
CA THR A 165 1.26 10.63 -3.66
C THR A 165 0.12 10.28 -4.59
N LEU A 166 -1.13 10.65 -4.29
CA LEU A 166 -2.27 10.29 -5.12
C LEU A 166 -2.50 11.23 -6.31
N ILE A 167 -1.90 12.41 -6.34
CA ILE A 167 -1.95 13.27 -7.54
C ILE A 167 -1.38 12.54 -8.77
N PRO A 168 -0.14 12.00 -8.76
CA PRO A 168 0.37 11.18 -9.86
C PRO A 168 -0.52 9.98 -10.19
N PHE A 169 -1.09 9.32 -9.17
CA PHE A 169 -1.99 8.18 -9.41
C PHE A 169 -3.22 8.56 -10.24
N LEU A 170 -3.78 9.75 -10.00
CA LEU A 170 -4.96 10.26 -10.69
C LEU A 170 -4.68 10.82 -12.10
N LEU A 171 -3.44 11.24 -12.37
CA LEU A 171 -3.10 12.03 -13.57
C LEU A 171 -2.01 11.43 -14.47
N ASP A 172 -1.12 10.59 -13.94
CA ASP A 172 0.06 10.06 -14.67
C ASP A 172 -0.10 8.57 -15.01
N ASP A 173 -0.04 8.25 -16.30
CA ASP A 173 -0.16 6.89 -16.84
C ASP A 173 1.01 5.96 -16.47
N LYS A 174 2.11 6.52 -15.94
CA LYS A 174 3.27 5.77 -15.44
C LYS A 174 3.14 5.38 -13.97
N SER A 175 2.21 6.00 -13.22
CA SER A 175 2.01 5.69 -11.81
C SER A 175 1.52 4.26 -11.62
N TYR A 176 1.95 3.58 -10.56
CA TYR A 176 1.51 2.22 -10.27
C TYR A 176 0.00 2.17 -9.99
N ILE A 177 -0.73 1.39 -10.79
CA ILE A 177 -2.20 1.30 -10.76
C ILE A 177 -2.76 0.67 -9.47
N TYR A 178 -1.96 -0.12 -8.76
CA TYR A 178 -2.37 -0.67 -7.46
C TYR A 178 -1.69 0.03 -6.29
N GLU A 179 -1.42 1.33 -6.41
CA GLU A 179 -0.89 2.18 -5.34
C GLU A 179 -1.58 1.87 -4.00
N ALA A 180 -0.82 1.35 -3.02
CA ALA A 180 -1.36 0.85 -1.78
C ALA A 180 -2.09 1.94 -0.98
N LYS A 181 -1.65 3.20 -1.12
CA LYS A 181 -2.26 4.34 -0.41
C LYS A 181 -3.72 4.57 -0.79
N GLN A 182 -4.17 4.19 -1.99
CA GLN A 182 -5.57 4.35 -2.40
C GLN A 182 -6.53 3.55 -1.49
N TYR A 183 -6.05 2.42 -0.96
CA TYR A 183 -6.82 1.53 -0.08
C TYR A 183 -6.86 1.99 1.38
N LEU A 184 -6.06 3.00 1.73
CA LEU A 184 -5.99 3.57 3.08
C LEU A 184 -6.72 4.91 3.19
N THR A 185 -7.62 5.23 2.25
CA THR A 185 -8.36 6.50 2.22
C THR A 185 -9.02 6.80 3.57
N ASP A 186 -9.76 5.86 4.17
CA ASP A 186 -10.45 6.06 5.46
C ASP A 186 -9.46 6.40 6.58
N PHE A 187 -8.35 5.64 6.62
CA PHE A 187 -7.26 5.87 7.55
C PHE A 187 -6.68 7.28 7.39
N TYR A 188 -6.42 7.73 6.15
CA TYR A 188 -5.84 9.05 5.91
C TYR A 188 -6.77 10.18 6.33
N PHE A 189 -8.08 10.07 6.12
CA PHE A 189 -9.06 11.04 6.63
C PHE A 189 -9.09 11.08 8.16
N TYR A 190 -8.95 9.93 8.83
CA TYR A 190 -8.78 9.91 10.28
C TYR A 190 -7.51 10.69 10.70
N THR A 191 -6.39 10.51 9.98
CA THR A 191 -5.16 11.28 10.25
C THR A 191 -5.29 12.78 9.92
N ALA A 192 -6.27 13.18 9.12
CA ALA A 192 -6.47 14.57 8.77
C ALA A 192 -6.84 15.42 10.00
N GLN A 193 -7.49 14.82 11.02
CA GLN A 193 -7.82 15.50 12.29
C GLN A 193 -6.58 16.00 13.05
N ILE A 194 -5.42 15.35 12.87
CA ILE A 194 -4.17 15.73 13.51
C ILE A 194 -3.24 16.49 12.56
N ALA A 195 -3.61 16.63 11.28
CA ALA A 195 -2.76 17.26 10.29
C ALA A 195 -2.70 18.77 10.50
N ARG A 196 -1.53 19.34 10.20
CA ARG A 196 -1.33 20.79 10.14
C ARG A 196 -1.47 21.28 8.70
N PHE A 197 -2.65 21.79 8.37
CA PHE A 197 -3.01 22.27 7.03
C PHE A 197 -2.36 23.62 6.66
N ASP A 198 -1.93 24.37 7.67
CA ASP A 198 -1.38 25.73 7.57
C ASP A 198 0.13 25.80 7.23
N VAL A 199 0.82 24.65 7.15
CA VAL A 199 2.29 24.63 7.14
C VAL A 199 2.89 24.45 5.75
N GLY A 200 3.44 25.54 5.19
CA GLY A 200 4.35 25.53 4.03
C GLY A 200 3.79 24.80 2.81
N ASN A 201 4.64 24.00 2.14
CA ASN A 201 4.27 23.28 0.91
C ASN A 201 3.10 22.29 1.07
N LYS A 202 2.73 21.91 2.31
CA LYS A 202 1.62 20.97 2.55
C LYS A 202 0.28 21.56 2.14
N ALA A 203 0.07 22.86 2.36
CA ALA A 203 -1.16 23.56 1.97
C ALA A 203 -1.37 23.50 0.45
N ILE A 204 -0.28 23.66 -0.32
CA ILE A 204 -0.27 23.60 -1.79
C ILE A 204 -0.73 22.22 -2.27
N TYR A 205 -0.12 21.13 -1.77
CA TYR A 205 -0.48 19.77 -2.21
C TYR A 205 -1.93 19.40 -1.86
N ILE A 206 -2.42 19.83 -0.70
CA ILE A 206 -3.80 19.54 -0.28
C ILE A 206 -4.78 20.33 -1.16
N GLY A 207 -4.56 21.63 -1.34
CA GLY A 207 -5.39 22.46 -2.23
C GLY A 207 -5.44 21.90 -3.65
N GLN A 208 -4.28 21.60 -4.24
CA GLN A 208 -4.20 21.04 -5.59
C GLN A 208 -4.91 19.68 -5.69
N PHE A 209 -4.74 18.80 -4.70
CA PHE A 209 -5.43 17.52 -4.67
C PHE A 209 -6.95 17.72 -4.62
N LEU A 210 -7.45 18.60 -3.75
CA LEU A 210 -8.89 18.89 -3.65
C LEU A 210 -9.44 19.51 -4.95
N GLN A 211 -8.71 20.41 -5.61
CA GLN A 211 -9.08 20.95 -6.93
C GLN A 211 -9.18 19.85 -7.98
N ILE A 212 -8.22 18.91 -8.02
CA ILE A 212 -8.28 17.74 -8.91
C ILE A 212 -9.53 16.90 -8.63
N ILE A 213 -9.86 16.68 -7.34
CA ILE A 213 -11.07 15.96 -6.96
C ILE A 213 -12.34 16.71 -7.39
N CYS A 214 -12.38 18.04 -7.34
CA CYS A 214 -13.50 18.84 -7.88
C CYS A 214 -13.67 18.67 -9.39
N TYR A 215 -12.57 18.61 -10.14
CA TYR A 215 -12.56 18.67 -11.61
C TYR A 215 -12.35 17.33 -12.30
N TYR A 216 -12.36 16.21 -11.57
CA TYR A 216 -11.87 14.95 -12.12
C TYR A 216 -12.62 14.51 -13.38
N GLU A 217 -13.92 14.77 -13.50
CA GLU A 217 -14.72 14.51 -14.71
C GLU A 217 -14.13 15.13 -15.98
N LEU A 218 -13.60 16.34 -15.86
CA LEU A 218 -13.00 17.10 -16.96
C LEU A 218 -11.55 16.65 -17.22
N LEU A 219 -10.86 16.30 -16.15
CA LEU A 219 -9.44 15.96 -16.18
C LEU A 219 -9.18 14.55 -16.69
N ASP A 220 -9.99 13.58 -16.22
CA ASP A 220 -9.82 12.12 -16.33
C ASP A 220 -9.03 11.72 -17.60
N PRO A 221 -7.70 11.55 -17.48
CA PRO A 221 -6.84 11.24 -18.62
C PRO A 221 -6.96 9.78 -19.07
N PHE A 222 -7.64 8.95 -18.27
CA PHE A 222 -7.74 7.51 -18.51
C PHE A 222 -9.04 7.13 -19.19
N LYS A 223 -10.03 8.04 -19.22
CA LYS A 223 -11.26 7.87 -19.97
C LYS A 223 -10.96 7.53 -21.43
N ASP A 224 -11.53 6.43 -21.90
CA ASP A 224 -11.32 5.88 -23.25
C ASP A 224 -9.87 5.49 -23.60
N VAL A 225 -8.94 5.53 -22.62
CA VAL A 225 -7.52 5.16 -22.79
C VAL A 225 -7.18 3.86 -22.05
N SER A 226 -7.61 3.74 -20.79
CA SER A 226 -7.38 2.56 -19.96
C SER A 226 -8.53 2.36 -18.99
N GLU A 227 -9.41 1.39 -19.30
CA GLU A 227 -10.56 1.05 -18.47
C GLU A 227 -10.16 0.75 -17.02
N GLU A 228 -9.08 -0.02 -16.83
CA GLU A 228 -8.64 -0.39 -15.48
C GLU A 228 -8.19 0.82 -14.66
N ARG A 229 -7.39 1.72 -15.24
CA ARG A 229 -6.96 2.96 -14.55
C ARG A 229 -8.14 3.88 -14.30
N HIS A 230 -9.02 4.05 -15.28
CA HIS A 230 -10.24 4.83 -15.15
C HIS A 230 -11.08 4.36 -13.97
N LEU A 231 -11.38 3.05 -13.88
CA LEU A 231 -12.17 2.48 -12.78
C LEU A 231 -11.51 2.68 -11.42
N ARG A 232 -10.19 2.50 -11.32
CA ARG A 232 -9.44 2.67 -10.07
C ARG A 232 -9.39 4.12 -9.61
N ALA A 233 -9.10 5.04 -10.52
CA ALA A 233 -9.06 6.46 -10.22
C ALA A 233 -10.44 6.99 -9.82
N TRP A 234 -11.50 6.59 -10.53
CA TRP A 234 -12.87 6.94 -10.17
C TRP A 234 -13.32 6.39 -8.82
N ALA A 235 -12.96 5.15 -8.50
CA ALA A 235 -13.25 4.58 -7.19
C ALA A 235 -12.62 5.41 -6.06
N LEU A 236 -11.37 5.86 -6.24
CA LEU A 236 -10.69 6.75 -5.29
C LEU A 236 -11.38 8.13 -5.23
N VAL A 237 -11.66 8.75 -6.37
CA VAL A 237 -12.27 10.08 -6.44
C VAL A 237 -13.61 10.11 -5.74
N ASN A 238 -14.49 9.14 -6.03
CA ASN A 238 -15.79 9.04 -5.39
C ASN A 238 -15.66 8.80 -3.89
N LYS A 239 -14.79 7.88 -3.47
CA LYS A 239 -14.56 7.64 -2.04
C LYS A 239 -14.06 8.89 -1.32
N VAL A 240 -13.16 9.65 -1.93
CA VAL A 240 -12.65 10.92 -1.37
C VAL A 240 -13.76 11.96 -1.29
N ARG A 241 -14.62 12.09 -2.32
CA ARG A 241 -15.78 12.99 -2.29
C ARG A 241 -16.76 12.63 -1.19
N ASP A 242 -17.08 11.36 -1.04
CA ASP A 242 -17.94 10.87 0.03
C ASP A 242 -17.37 11.29 1.39
N LYS A 243 -16.06 11.04 1.62
CA LYS A 243 -15.36 11.46 2.83
C LYS A 243 -15.36 12.96 3.08
N LEU A 244 -15.26 13.77 2.03
CA LEU A 244 -15.30 15.23 2.14
C LEU A 244 -16.71 15.79 2.46
N THR A 245 -17.73 14.93 2.49
CA THR A 245 -19.10 15.30 2.89
C THR A 245 -19.50 14.74 4.25
N GLU A 246 -18.63 13.98 4.93
CA GLU A 246 -18.95 13.39 6.23
C GLU A 246 -19.02 14.46 7.34
N PRO A 247 -19.94 14.32 8.32
CA PRO A 247 -20.14 15.32 9.37
C PRO A 247 -18.94 15.52 10.32
N ASP A 248 -18.05 14.53 10.43
CA ASP A 248 -16.89 14.52 11.31
C ASP A 248 -15.59 14.98 10.61
N LEU A 249 -15.71 15.55 9.41
CA LEU A 249 -14.59 16.14 8.70
C LEU A 249 -13.95 17.27 9.55
N PRO A 250 -12.61 17.29 9.70
CA PRO A 250 -11.94 18.35 10.45
C PRO A 250 -12.31 19.73 9.87
N LYS A 251 -12.72 20.67 10.73
CA LYS A 251 -13.16 22.02 10.29
C LYS A 251 -12.18 22.69 9.30
N PRO A 252 -10.85 22.70 9.52
CA PRO A 252 -9.93 23.28 8.55
C PRO A 252 -9.95 22.60 7.17
N LEU A 253 -10.16 21.28 7.12
CA LEU A 253 -10.28 20.55 5.86
C LEU A 253 -11.64 20.80 5.20
N LEU A 254 -12.71 20.92 5.98
CA LEU A 254 -14.03 21.32 5.48
C LEU A 254 -13.99 22.72 4.86
N ASP A 255 -13.37 23.69 5.54
CA ASP A 255 -13.25 25.06 5.06
C ASP A 255 -12.46 25.11 3.73
N LEU A 256 -11.36 24.34 3.64
CA LEU A 256 -10.59 24.18 2.40
C LEU A 256 -11.43 23.54 1.29
N TRP A 257 -12.18 22.48 1.60
CA TRP A 257 -13.02 21.80 0.63
C TRP A 257 -14.13 22.69 0.10
N GLN A 258 -14.82 23.43 0.97
CA GLN A 258 -15.84 24.39 0.58
C GLN A 258 -15.25 25.52 -0.28
N HIS A 259 -14.07 26.01 0.08
CA HIS A 259 -13.36 27.01 -0.73
C HIS A 259 -13.03 26.47 -2.13
N MET A 260 -12.55 25.23 -2.25
CA MET A 260 -12.24 24.61 -3.55
C MET A 260 -13.46 24.39 -4.46
N GLN A 261 -14.68 24.54 -3.93
CA GLN A 261 -15.91 24.50 -4.73
C GLN A 261 -16.34 25.88 -5.24
N THR A 262 -15.83 26.98 -4.68
CA THR A 262 -16.10 28.34 -5.16
C THR A 262 -15.36 28.64 -6.45
N GLU A 263 -15.79 29.66 -7.18
CA GLU A 263 -15.08 30.12 -8.39
C GLU A 263 -13.62 30.47 -8.09
N ASP A 264 -13.34 31.16 -6.98
CA ASP A 264 -11.97 31.51 -6.59
C ASP A 264 -11.09 30.28 -6.33
N GLY A 265 -11.59 29.30 -5.56
CA GLY A 265 -10.82 28.09 -5.26
C GLY A 265 -10.63 27.20 -6.49
N LYS A 266 -11.64 27.15 -7.35
CA LYS A 266 -11.61 26.45 -8.62
C LYS A 266 -10.55 26.98 -9.58
N HIS A 267 -10.38 28.30 -9.65
CA HIS A 267 -9.38 28.95 -10.51
C HIS A 267 -8.04 29.20 -9.80
N GLN A 268 -7.84 28.66 -8.60
CA GLN A 268 -6.57 28.80 -7.89
C GLN A 268 -5.43 28.18 -8.72
N VAL A 269 -4.40 28.97 -8.98
CA VAL A 269 -3.21 28.53 -9.71
C VAL A 269 -2.19 27.97 -8.73
N PHE A 270 -1.73 26.75 -9.00
CA PHE A 270 -0.62 26.13 -8.30
C PHE A 270 0.59 26.10 -9.24
N GLU A 271 1.53 27.03 -9.04
CA GLU A 271 2.72 27.20 -9.89
C GLU A 271 3.49 25.87 -10.07
N HIS A 272 4.05 25.65 -11.26
CA HIS A 272 4.82 24.46 -11.68
C HIS A 272 4.05 23.13 -11.80
N PHE A 273 2.80 23.03 -11.34
CA PHE A 273 2.02 21.78 -11.48
C PHE A 273 1.46 21.58 -12.87
N GLN A 274 0.97 22.63 -13.52
CA GLN A 274 0.45 22.57 -14.88
C GLN A 274 1.54 22.28 -15.93
N GLU A 275 2.79 22.59 -15.60
CA GLU A 275 3.96 22.21 -16.40
C GLU A 275 4.26 20.72 -16.29
N LYS A 276 3.96 20.13 -15.12
CA LYS A 276 4.18 18.70 -14.83
C LYS A 276 3.02 17.81 -15.30
N TYR A 277 1.78 18.28 -15.19
CA TYR A 277 0.56 17.57 -15.59
C TYR A 277 -0.24 18.46 -16.56
N CYS A 278 -0.12 18.18 -17.85
CA CYS A 278 -0.71 18.99 -18.91
C CYS A 278 -2.25 19.04 -18.83
N GLU A 279 -2.87 18.01 -18.27
CA GLU A 279 -4.30 17.88 -18.03
C GLU A 279 -4.83 19.04 -17.18
N LEU A 280 -4.02 19.55 -16.24
CA LEU A 280 -4.41 20.65 -15.35
C LEU A 280 -4.59 21.98 -16.09
N LYS A 281 -4.11 22.12 -17.33
CA LYS A 281 -4.37 23.31 -18.16
C LYS A 281 -5.85 23.45 -18.51
N LYS A 282 -6.59 22.34 -18.59
CA LYS A 282 -8.04 22.33 -18.83
C LYS A 282 -8.85 23.02 -17.73
N ILE A 283 -8.28 23.22 -16.53
CA ILE A 283 -8.95 23.91 -15.41
C ILE A 283 -8.89 25.44 -15.60
N THR A 284 -7.89 25.93 -16.32
CA THR A 284 -7.61 27.37 -16.50
C THR A 284 -8.04 27.94 -17.85
N GLU A 285 -8.57 27.11 -18.75
CA GLU A 285 -9.10 27.46 -20.07
C GLU A 285 -10.62 27.56 -20.05
#